data_AF-A0A2M8D0H2-F1
#
_entry.id   AF-A0A2M8D0H2-F1
#
_cell.length_a   1.000
_cell.length_b   1.000
_cell.length_c   1.000
_cell.angle_alpha   90.00
_cell.angle_beta   90.00
_cell.angle_gamma   90.00
#
_symmetry.space_group_name_H-M   'P 1'
#
loop_
_entity.id
_entity.type
_entity.pdbx_description
1 polymer ?
#
loop_
_entity_poly.entity_id
_entity_poly.type
_entity_poly.pdbx_seq_one_letter_code
_entity_poly.pdbx_strand_id
1 'polypeptide(L)'
;MSLFSSLYTGVNGMNAQTQSTASISTNIANMTTIGYKKSDTVFHDLVVNNTQSARFANGGVLSKQVQRVDIQGALQQIQNSTSMGISGNGFFAVKSNDDPALQFLYTRNGTFTPDVNGVLRNEGGFVLYAWPVDANGNVSSSPTTSSLVPADVNELDSAFRTTTAANLTVNLNAAQEPFNTQILGQPLPVNNQPVHFARSITVYDGLGQARDITFEYRKITGPMASATSQTPGLDFLTSLTDPAIFPGISAGNSFTVSSGAGTQEYIIGAPAGAGQVRVNTIGELTNHINGSLGGGNAVTASINENGNLVFQANDPAVNLDFTETAGTPLSGIGSLALPALSFAPEVALNGGALYPNQADFPAFSNITDPNTHGWWEVNITTADPADPNNPALPRVPITTGMVNFNSDGSMNAIPAASGNREIVLNNINFDSASGTEETSITVNTNFSQFTGDFNVLSSGQNGAAAGTLNGVTITREGLVVASFSNGQTLEIFQVPLATFVNPNGLRAMSGTVFSQSQDSGDLIMNAAGTGGSGIIEAATVENSNVDLADEFANLIVSQRAFSANSRVVNTVDEMTAQLKQLKS
;
A
#
# COMPACT_ATOMS: atom_id res chain seq x y z
N MET A 1 81.24 -8.33 -11.40
CA MET A 1 80.12 -7.40 -11.21
C MET A 1 80.46 -6.10 -11.92
N SER A 2 79.63 -5.58 -12.82
CA SER A 2 79.81 -4.21 -13.30
C SER A 2 79.32 -3.28 -12.17
N LEU A 3 80.15 -2.33 -11.71
CA LEU A 3 79.79 -1.37 -10.65
C LEU A 3 78.47 -0.63 -10.95
N PHE A 4 78.16 -0.44 -12.24
CA PHE A 4 76.92 0.19 -12.70
C PHE A 4 75.68 -0.68 -12.47
N SER A 5 75.80 -2.02 -12.49
CA SER A 5 74.69 -2.94 -12.22
C SER A 5 74.32 -2.98 -10.73
N SER A 6 75.32 -3.00 -9.85
CA SER A 6 75.10 -2.93 -8.40
C SER A 6 74.49 -1.59 -7.99
N LEU A 7 74.91 -0.49 -8.62
CA LEU A 7 74.34 0.84 -8.38
C LEU A 7 72.88 0.91 -8.87
N TYR A 8 72.59 0.40 -10.06
CA TYR A 8 71.22 0.37 -10.60
C TYR A 8 70.26 -0.45 -9.71
N THR A 9 70.71 -1.61 -9.24
CA THR A 9 69.93 -2.47 -8.32
C THR A 9 69.73 -1.79 -6.97
N GLY A 10 70.77 -1.15 -6.41
CA GLY A 10 70.69 -0.41 -5.15
C GLY A 10 69.76 0.80 -5.23
N VAL A 11 69.78 1.56 -6.33
CA VAL A 11 68.90 2.71 -6.55
C VAL A 11 67.45 2.29 -6.75
N ASN A 12 67.18 1.24 -7.53
CA ASN A 12 65.82 0.71 -7.70
C ASN A 12 65.26 0.17 -6.37
N GLY A 13 66.08 -0.56 -5.60
CA GLY A 13 65.71 -1.00 -4.26
C GLY A 13 65.43 0.16 -3.32
N MET A 14 66.24 1.22 -3.37
CA MET A 14 66.05 2.43 -2.57
C MET A 14 64.73 3.13 -2.93
N ASN A 15 64.45 3.32 -4.23
CA ASN A 15 63.21 3.94 -4.70
C ASN A 15 61.97 3.12 -4.29
N ALA A 16 62.03 1.80 -4.43
CA ALA A 16 60.96 0.90 -4.02
C ALA A 16 60.66 1.01 -2.51
N GLN A 17 61.70 1.11 -1.67
CA GLN A 17 61.53 1.32 -0.22
C GLN A 17 61.05 2.72 0.14
N THR A 18 61.41 3.76 -0.63
CA THR A 18 60.83 5.11 -0.47
C THR A 18 59.32 5.08 -0.71
N GLN A 19 58.87 4.40 -1.76
CA GLN A 19 57.43 4.26 -2.04
C GLN A 19 56.70 3.46 -0.96
N SER A 20 57.32 2.40 -0.43
CA SER A 20 56.79 1.64 0.70
C SER A 20 56.65 2.52 1.95
N THR A 21 57.69 3.28 2.28
CA THR A 21 57.68 4.23 3.41
C THR A 21 56.61 5.31 3.23
N ALA A 22 56.43 5.82 2.01
CA ALA A 22 55.38 6.79 1.69
C ALA A 22 53.97 6.19 1.84
N SER A 23 53.76 4.94 1.42
CA SER A 23 52.47 4.25 1.58
C SER A 23 52.14 4.03 3.06
N ILE A 24 53.10 3.53 3.85
CA ILE A 24 52.95 3.32 5.30
C ILE A 24 52.67 4.63 6.03
N SER A 25 53.42 5.69 5.71
CA SER A 25 53.20 7.03 6.28
C SER A 25 51.79 7.54 5.99
N THR A 26 51.32 7.31 4.76
CA THR A 26 49.96 7.68 4.34
C THR A 26 48.90 6.87 5.09
N ASN A 27 49.13 5.56 5.30
CA ASN A 27 48.23 4.69 6.06
C ASN A 27 48.12 5.16 7.51
N ILE A 28 49.26 5.43 8.17
CA ILE A 28 49.30 5.93 9.55
C ILE A 28 48.56 7.27 9.66
N ALA A 29 48.78 8.19 8.72
CA ALA A 29 48.11 9.49 8.71
C ALA A 29 46.59 9.40 8.56
N ASN A 30 46.08 8.35 7.90
CA ASN A 30 44.64 8.15 7.63
C ASN A 30 44.00 7.05 8.50
N MET A 31 44.63 6.66 9.61
CA MET A 31 44.10 5.59 10.47
C MET A 31 42.77 5.95 11.16
N THR A 32 42.46 7.24 11.32
CA THR A 32 41.20 7.73 11.88
C THR A 32 40.19 8.15 10.82
N THR A 33 40.58 8.08 9.54
CA THR A 33 39.73 8.53 8.43
C THR A 33 38.68 7.46 8.14
N ILE A 34 37.41 7.82 8.28
CA ILE A 34 36.26 6.94 8.03
C ILE A 34 36.25 6.52 6.55
N GLY A 35 36.06 5.22 6.30
CA GLY A 35 36.03 4.63 4.97
C GLY A 35 37.39 4.58 4.27
N TYR A 36 38.50 4.90 4.95
CA TYR A 36 39.83 4.78 4.36
C TYR A 36 40.24 3.32 4.17
N LYS A 37 40.83 3.03 3.01
CA LYS A 37 41.36 1.71 2.65
C LYS A 37 42.87 1.78 2.55
N LYS A 38 43.54 0.93 3.32
CA LYS A 38 44.99 0.76 3.38
C LYS A 38 45.57 0.56 2.00
N SER A 39 46.73 1.18 1.79
CA SER A 39 47.51 1.05 0.57
C SER A 39 48.81 0.29 0.84
N ASP A 40 49.00 -0.81 0.13
CA ASP A 40 50.19 -1.65 0.20
C ASP A 40 51.13 -1.35 -0.97
N THR A 41 52.43 -1.44 -0.72
CA THR A 41 53.44 -1.47 -1.80
C THR A 41 53.83 -2.90 -2.11
N VAL A 42 53.55 -3.36 -3.33
CA VAL A 42 53.92 -4.68 -3.83
C VAL A 42 55.19 -4.58 -4.65
N PHE A 43 56.14 -5.48 -4.39
CA PHE A 43 57.42 -5.55 -5.09
C PHE A 43 57.38 -6.62 -6.17
N HIS A 44 57.81 -6.27 -7.38
CA HIS A 44 57.99 -7.18 -8.50
C HIS A 44 59.46 -7.24 -8.86
N ASP A 45 59.99 -8.43 -9.11
CA ASP A 45 61.32 -8.58 -9.68
C ASP A 45 61.28 -8.34 -11.19
N LEU A 46 62.36 -7.77 -11.72
CA LEU A 46 62.57 -7.65 -13.15
C LEU A 46 63.43 -8.83 -13.60
N VAL A 47 62.79 -9.84 -14.21
CA VAL A 47 63.51 -10.96 -14.84
C VAL A 47 63.89 -10.56 -16.26
N VAL A 48 65.19 -10.36 -16.49
CA VAL A 48 65.72 -10.07 -17.82
C VAL A 48 65.96 -11.38 -18.56
N ASN A 49 65.19 -11.64 -19.62
CA ASN A 49 65.34 -12.84 -20.44
C ASN A 49 66.57 -12.67 -21.34
N ASN A 50 67.67 -13.36 -21.04
CA ASN A 50 68.91 -13.27 -21.81
C ASN A 50 69.17 -14.60 -22.54
N THR A 51 69.06 -14.62 -23.86
CA THR A 51 69.08 -15.82 -24.71
C THR A 51 70.46 -16.23 -25.24
N GLN A 52 71.57 -15.63 -24.80
CA GLN A 52 72.91 -16.13 -25.13
C GLN A 52 73.85 -16.18 -23.94
N SER A 53 74.54 -17.33 -23.84
CA SER A 53 75.37 -17.79 -22.74
C SER A 53 76.36 -16.76 -22.20
N ALA A 54 76.36 -16.66 -20.86
CA ALA A 54 77.46 -16.17 -20.02
C ALA A 54 77.80 -14.68 -20.08
N ARG A 55 76.88 -13.78 -19.67
CA ARG A 55 77.15 -12.65 -18.75
C ARG A 55 75.90 -12.32 -17.92
N PHE A 56 76.11 -12.11 -16.63
CA PHE A 56 75.14 -11.85 -15.55
C PHE A 56 73.92 -11.01 -15.98
N ALA A 57 72.71 -11.50 -15.66
CA ALA A 57 71.45 -10.77 -15.80
C ALA A 57 71.23 -9.89 -14.56
N ASN A 58 71.01 -8.59 -14.76
CA ASN A 58 70.73 -7.65 -13.68
C ASN A 58 69.24 -7.70 -13.37
N GLY A 59 68.87 -8.31 -12.24
CA GLY A 59 67.52 -8.21 -11.70
C GLY A 59 67.34 -6.91 -10.93
N GLY A 60 66.28 -6.16 -11.24
CA GLY A 60 65.85 -4.99 -10.47
C GLY A 60 64.58 -5.29 -9.68
N VAL A 61 64.14 -4.33 -8.86
CA VAL A 61 62.84 -4.39 -8.17
C VAL A 61 62.01 -3.19 -8.60
N LEU A 62 60.75 -3.44 -8.96
CA LEU A 62 59.74 -2.41 -9.17
C LEU A 62 58.72 -2.44 -8.03
N SER A 63 58.34 -1.26 -7.54
CA SER A 63 57.24 -1.11 -6.58
C SER A 63 55.97 -0.67 -7.30
N LYS A 64 54.85 -1.32 -7.02
CA LYS A 64 53.50 -0.87 -7.40
C LYS A 64 52.67 -0.70 -6.13
N GLN A 65 52.03 0.46 -6.00
CA GLN A 65 51.08 0.70 -4.92
C GLN A 65 49.72 0.10 -5.30
N VAL A 66 49.11 -0.67 -4.39
CA VAL A 66 47.81 -1.31 -4.56
C VAL A 66 46.98 -1.02 -3.32
N GLN A 67 45.75 -0.57 -3.50
CA GLN A 67 44.84 -0.35 -2.38
C GLN A 67 44.07 -1.62 -2.06
N ARG A 68 43.96 -1.97 -0.77
CA ARG A 68 43.20 -3.11 -0.26
C ARG A 68 41.79 -2.66 0.07
N VAL A 69 40.98 -2.51 -0.98
CA VAL A 69 39.59 -2.07 -0.88
C VAL A 69 38.67 -3.24 -0.52
N ASP A 70 39.11 -4.47 -0.80
CA ASP A 70 38.45 -5.73 -0.48
C ASP A 70 38.37 -6.03 1.03
N ILE A 71 39.33 -5.54 1.82
CA ILE A 71 39.35 -5.74 3.27
C ILE A 71 38.48 -4.69 3.97
N GLN A 72 37.52 -5.15 4.76
CA GLN A 72 36.66 -4.31 5.58
C GLN A 72 37.36 -3.86 6.89
N GLY A 73 37.17 -2.59 7.27
CA GLY A 73 37.55 -2.06 8.57
C GLY A 73 36.49 -2.32 9.65
N ALA A 74 36.82 -2.04 10.91
CA ALA A 74 35.88 -2.22 12.01
C ALA A 74 34.67 -1.27 11.86
N LEU A 75 33.46 -1.77 12.06
CA LEU A 75 32.26 -0.95 12.13
C LEU A 75 32.14 -0.34 13.53
N GLN A 76 31.96 0.98 13.59
CA GLN A 76 31.74 1.71 14.83
C GLN A 76 30.34 2.33 14.82
N GLN A 77 29.61 2.15 15.92
CA GLN A 77 28.31 2.79 16.10
C GLN A 77 28.49 4.28 16.46
N ILE A 78 27.66 5.13 15.85
CA ILE A 78 27.60 6.57 16.10
C ILE A 78 26.16 7.01 16.39
N GLN A 79 25.99 8.22 16.91
CA GLN A 79 24.67 8.73 17.36
C GLN A 79 23.82 9.33 16.22
N ASN A 80 24.35 9.40 15.00
CA ASN A 80 23.62 9.97 13.87
C ASN A 80 22.82 8.88 13.14
N SER A 81 21.49 9.02 13.09
CA SER A 81 20.59 8.03 12.48
C SER A 81 20.70 7.96 10.96
N THR A 82 21.17 9.02 10.30
CA THR A 82 21.34 9.06 8.83
C THR A 82 22.68 8.50 8.37
N SER A 83 23.56 8.14 9.31
CA SER A 83 24.83 7.50 8.96
C SER A 83 24.68 6.00 8.76
N MET A 84 25.44 5.46 7.81
CA MET A 84 25.32 4.08 7.37
C MET A 84 26.68 3.40 7.25
N GLY A 85 26.81 2.22 7.82
CA GLY A 85 27.93 1.33 7.58
C GLY A 85 27.51 0.21 6.64
N ILE A 86 28.43 -0.29 5.83
CA ILE A 86 28.19 -1.48 5.02
C ILE A 86 28.88 -2.65 5.69
N SER A 87 28.14 -3.69 6.08
CA SER A 87 28.72 -4.95 6.52
C SER A 87 28.80 -5.92 5.33
N GLY A 88 30.02 -6.24 4.91
CA GLY A 88 30.30 -7.05 3.72
C GLY A 88 30.68 -6.23 2.47
N ASN A 89 30.34 -6.76 1.29
CA ASN A 89 30.74 -6.19 0.00
C ASN A 89 29.77 -5.11 -0.48
N GLY A 90 30.25 -3.99 -1.00
CA GLY A 90 29.37 -2.97 -1.57
C GLY A 90 29.91 -1.57 -1.36
N PHE A 91 29.50 -0.62 -2.18
CA PHE A 91 29.85 0.79 -2.04
C PHE A 91 28.59 1.64 -2.20
N PHE A 92 28.54 2.76 -1.50
CA PHE A 92 27.54 3.78 -1.72
C PHE A 92 27.81 4.49 -3.04
N ALA A 93 26.78 4.66 -3.86
CA ALA A 93 26.84 5.44 -5.09
C ALA A 93 26.65 6.92 -4.77
N VAL A 94 27.66 7.72 -5.07
CA VAL A 94 27.67 9.16 -4.78
C VAL A 94 28.11 9.98 -5.99
N LYS A 95 27.72 11.26 -6.04
CA LYS A 95 28.28 12.21 -7.02
C LYS A 95 28.89 13.41 -6.30
N SER A 96 29.85 14.07 -6.97
CA SER A 96 30.53 15.25 -6.41
C SER A 96 29.60 16.44 -6.18
N ASN A 97 28.50 16.52 -6.92
CA ASN A 97 27.44 17.49 -6.71
C ASN A 97 26.12 16.90 -7.24
N ASP A 98 25.03 17.62 -7.01
CA ASP A 98 23.69 17.32 -7.52
C ASP A 98 23.54 17.69 -9.01
N ASP A 99 24.52 17.29 -9.83
CA ASP A 99 24.46 17.45 -11.28
C ASP A 99 24.32 16.06 -11.92
N PRO A 100 23.22 15.78 -12.63
CA PRO A 100 22.98 14.48 -13.25
C PRO A 100 24.05 14.09 -14.28
N ALA A 101 24.77 15.05 -14.89
CA ALA A 101 25.81 14.79 -15.88
C ALA A 101 27.13 14.28 -15.28
N LEU A 102 27.32 14.40 -13.96
CA LEU A 102 28.53 13.93 -13.30
C LEU A 102 28.58 12.40 -13.22
N GLN A 103 29.80 11.86 -13.34
CA GLN A 103 30.05 10.44 -13.21
C GLN A 103 29.80 9.98 -11.76
N PHE A 104 29.27 8.76 -11.62
CA PHE A 104 29.14 8.12 -10.32
C PHE A 104 30.51 7.79 -9.74
N LEU A 105 30.67 8.16 -8.47
CA LEU A 105 31.76 7.80 -7.60
C LEU A 105 31.23 6.83 -6.54
N TYR A 106 32.13 6.08 -5.93
CA TYR A 106 31.80 5.01 -5.01
C TYR A 106 32.54 5.22 -3.70
N THR A 107 31.87 5.10 -2.56
CA THR A 107 32.51 5.27 -1.26
C THR A 107 32.06 4.24 -0.24
N ARG A 108 32.93 3.98 0.73
CA ARG A 108 32.61 3.25 1.97
C ARG A 108 32.29 4.20 3.12
N ASN A 109 32.54 5.49 2.95
CA ASN A 109 32.23 6.49 3.96
C ASN A 109 30.73 6.80 3.91
N GLY A 110 30.00 6.38 4.94
CA GLY A 110 28.57 6.62 5.06
C GLY A 110 28.18 7.68 6.08
N THR A 111 29.04 8.67 6.35
CA THR A 111 28.70 9.83 7.20
C THR A 111 27.77 10.81 6.49
N PHE A 112 26.58 10.36 6.09
CA PHE A 112 25.60 11.22 5.43
C PHE A 112 24.80 12.05 6.44
N THR A 113 24.67 13.34 6.14
CA THR A 113 23.86 14.30 6.88
C THR A 113 22.99 15.08 5.89
N PRO A 114 21.72 15.36 6.21
CA PRO A 114 20.88 16.19 5.37
C PRO A 114 21.41 17.64 5.35
N ASP A 115 21.56 18.19 4.15
CA ASP A 115 21.93 19.60 3.92
C ASP A 115 20.69 20.52 4.09
N VAL A 116 20.84 21.84 3.94
CA VAL A 116 19.76 22.84 3.97
C VAL A 116 18.64 22.50 2.97
N ASN A 117 19.01 21.90 1.84
CA ASN A 117 18.07 21.46 0.81
C ASN A 117 17.49 20.06 1.08
N GLY A 118 17.83 19.38 2.17
CA GLY A 118 17.33 18.03 2.49
C GLY A 118 18.08 16.89 1.80
N VAL A 119 18.97 17.20 0.86
CA VAL A 119 19.81 16.20 0.20
C VAL A 119 20.83 15.62 1.17
N LEU A 120 20.92 14.29 1.24
CA LEU A 120 21.92 13.58 2.05
C LEU A 120 23.32 13.75 1.44
N ARG A 121 24.19 14.50 2.14
CA ARG A 121 25.58 14.74 1.77
C ARG A 121 26.53 14.17 2.81
N ASN A 122 27.66 13.62 2.37
CA ASN A 122 28.74 13.26 3.30
C ASN A 122 29.64 14.45 3.64
N GLU A 123 30.54 14.28 4.62
CA GLU A 123 31.52 15.31 5.03
C GLU A 123 32.44 15.77 3.88
N GLY A 124 32.63 14.93 2.86
CA GLY A 124 33.37 15.26 1.63
C GLY A 124 32.59 16.09 0.61
N GLY A 125 31.32 16.43 0.88
CA GLY A 125 30.43 17.17 -0.02
C GLY A 125 29.75 16.32 -1.09
N PHE A 126 29.93 14.99 -1.07
CA PHE A 126 29.34 14.08 -2.04
C PHE A 126 27.88 13.76 -1.69
N VAL A 127 27.02 13.78 -2.70
CA VAL A 127 25.58 13.51 -2.61
C VAL A 127 25.32 12.01 -2.76
N LEU A 128 24.49 11.45 -1.87
CA LEU A 128 24.01 10.08 -1.97
C LEU A 128 22.91 9.94 -3.04
N TYR A 129 23.03 8.93 -3.89
CA TYR A 129 22.00 8.55 -4.84
C TYR A 129 21.32 7.25 -4.41
N ALA A 130 20.00 7.23 -4.50
CA ALA A 130 19.17 6.09 -4.11
C ALA A 130 18.05 5.85 -5.14
N TRP A 131 17.42 4.68 -5.08
CA TRP A 131 16.25 4.39 -5.90
C TRP A 131 14.98 4.94 -5.24
N PRO A 132 14.09 5.61 -5.98
CA PRO A 132 12.79 6.02 -5.45
C PRO A 132 11.92 4.78 -5.20
N VAL A 133 11.22 4.77 -4.06
CA VAL A 133 10.23 3.73 -3.73
C VAL A 133 8.82 4.28 -3.86
N ASP A 134 7.87 3.39 -4.16
CA ASP A 134 6.45 3.71 -4.16
C ASP A 134 5.90 3.81 -2.73
N ALA A 135 4.64 4.22 -2.59
CA ALA A 135 3.95 4.32 -1.29
C ALA A 135 3.80 2.97 -0.55
N ASN A 136 4.18 1.86 -1.19
CA ASN A 136 4.14 0.52 -0.65
C ASN A 136 5.55 -0.04 -0.35
N GLY A 137 6.61 0.78 -0.48
CA GLY A 137 7.97 0.37 -0.17
C GLY A 137 8.72 -0.36 -1.28
N ASN A 138 8.11 -0.51 -2.46
CA ASN A 138 8.74 -1.21 -3.58
C ASN A 138 9.49 -0.23 -4.48
N VAL A 139 10.63 -0.64 -5.01
CA VAL A 139 11.40 0.17 -5.96
C VAL A 139 10.60 0.36 -7.25
N SER A 140 10.33 1.62 -7.62
CA SER A 140 9.35 2.02 -8.66
C SER A 140 9.77 1.72 -10.11
N SER A 141 10.93 1.10 -10.34
CA SER A 141 11.38 0.71 -11.69
C SER A 141 12.51 -0.30 -11.62
N SER A 142 12.75 -1.03 -12.72
CA SER A 142 13.87 -1.98 -12.84
C SER A 142 15.15 -1.35 -12.26
N PRO A 143 15.73 -1.91 -11.18
CA PRO A 143 16.82 -1.29 -10.44
C PRO A 143 18.10 -1.23 -11.29
N THR A 144 18.32 -0.11 -11.97
CA THR A 144 19.52 0.15 -12.76
C THR A 144 20.17 1.46 -12.33
N THR A 145 21.36 1.75 -12.85
CA THR A 145 22.11 2.99 -12.57
C THR A 145 21.42 4.25 -13.10
N SER A 146 20.45 4.11 -14.02
CA SER A 146 19.71 5.22 -14.62
C SER A 146 18.48 5.65 -13.83
N SER A 147 18.00 4.83 -12.88
CA SER A 147 16.85 5.16 -12.01
C SER A 147 17.26 5.78 -10.67
N LEU A 148 18.55 6.07 -10.50
CA LEU A 148 19.10 6.71 -9.32
C LEU A 148 18.78 8.20 -9.29
N VAL A 149 18.18 8.64 -8.19
CA VAL A 149 17.83 10.04 -7.89
C VAL A 149 18.59 10.46 -6.62
N PRO A 150 18.96 11.74 -6.47
CA PRO A 150 19.49 12.25 -5.20
C PRO A 150 18.55 11.90 -4.04
N ALA A 151 19.11 11.41 -2.93
CA ALA A 151 18.31 11.11 -1.74
C ALA A 151 17.97 12.42 -1.01
N ASP A 152 16.81 13.01 -1.33
CA ASP A 152 16.30 14.25 -0.74
C ASP A 152 15.20 13.97 0.29
N VAL A 153 15.44 14.32 1.55
CA VAL A 153 14.49 14.13 2.65
C VAL A 153 13.51 15.30 2.84
N ASN A 154 13.67 16.41 2.11
CA ASN A 154 12.84 17.62 2.24
C ASN A 154 11.76 17.77 1.15
N GLU A 155 11.83 17.05 0.02
CA GLU A 155 10.78 17.13 -1.03
C GLU A 155 9.39 16.65 -0.57
N LEU A 156 9.28 16.16 0.66
CA LEU A 156 8.02 15.77 1.30
C LEU A 156 7.50 16.89 2.20
N ASP A 157 7.13 18.01 1.59
CA ASP A 157 6.36 19.05 2.26
C ASP A 157 5.00 18.45 2.67
N SER A 158 4.87 18.08 3.94
CA SER A 158 3.67 17.52 4.57
C SER A 158 3.21 16.19 3.98
N ALA A 159 3.68 15.07 4.53
CA ALA A 159 3.08 13.75 4.28
C ALA A 159 1.71 13.63 4.99
N PHE A 160 0.73 14.44 4.56
CA PHE A 160 -0.66 14.13 4.82
C PHE A 160 -1.07 13.00 3.88
N ARG A 161 -1.95 12.13 4.36
CA ARG A 161 -2.54 11.07 3.55
C ARG A 161 -4.03 11.28 3.54
N THR A 162 -4.60 11.54 2.37
CA THR A 162 -6.04 11.51 2.17
C THR A 162 -6.55 10.13 2.56
N THR A 163 -7.67 10.08 3.28
CA THR A 163 -8.27 8.80 3.65
C THR A 163 -8.91 8.18 2.41
N THR A 164 -8.49 6.97 2.06
CA THR A 164 -9.07 6.20 0.95
C THR A 164 -9.80 4.95 1.45
N ALA A 165 -9.44 4.48 2.65
CA ALA A 165 -10.06 3.32 3.27
C ALA A 165 -10.29 3.54 4.77
N ALA A 166 -11.45 3.10 5.25
CA ALA A 166 -11.81 3.06 6.66
C ALA A 166 -12.38 1.69 7.05
N ASN A 167 -12.30 1.34 8.33
CA ASN A 167 -12.94 0.15 8.87
C ASN A 167 -13.87 0.53 10.02
N LEU A 168 -15.07 -0.05 10.01
CA LEU A 168 -16.04 0.08 11.08
C LEU A 168 -16.66 -1.27 11.40
N THR A 169 -16.49 -1.71 12.63
CA THR A 169 -17.08 -2.93 13.17
C THR A 169 -17.97 -2.55 14.35
N VAL A 170 -19.26 -2.79 14.22
CA VAL A 170 -20.27 -2.41 15.22
C VAL A 170 -21.14 -3.62 15.53
N ASN A 171 -21.48 -3.77 16.80
CA ASN A 171 -22.56 -4.62 17.26
C ASN A 171 -23.82 -3.77 17.47
N LEU A 172 -24.89 -4.07 16.74
CA LEU A 172 -26.19 -3.43 16.87
C LEU A 172 -27.11 -4.30 17.73
N ASN A 173 -27.93 -3.67 18.59
CA ASN A 173 -28.81 -4.39 19.50
C ASN A 173 -29.99 -5.05 18.75
N ALA A 174 -30.05 -6.38 18.74
CA ALA A 174 -31.19 -7.14 18.21
C ALA A 174 -32.53 -6.79 18.86
N ALA A 175 -32.54 -6.47 20.17
CA ALA A 175 -33.76 -6.23 20.95
C ALA A 175 -34.31 -4.79 20.82
N GLN A 176 -33.67 -3.93 20.03
CA GLN A 176 -34.17 -2.57 19.79
C GLN A 176 -35.54 -2.63 19.07
N GLU A 177 -36.47 -1.75 19.45
CA GLU A 177 -37.77 -1.65 18.77
C GLU A 177 -37.60 -1.00 17.38
N PRO A 178 -38.15 -1.58 16.30
CA PRO A 178 -38.05 -1.03 14.95
C PRO A 178 -39.07 0.08 14.69
N PHE A 179 -38.69 1.07 13.89
CA PHE A 179 -39.65 2.01 13.31
C PHE A 179 -40.43 1.35 12.16
N ASN A 180 -41.74 1.51 12.14
CA ASN A 180 -42.58 1.05 11.05
C ASN A 180 -42.85 2.20 10.06
N THR A 181 -42.16 2.17 8.92
CA THR A 181 -42.23 3.23 7.89
C THR A 181 -43.59 3.32 7.20
N GLN A 182 -44.33 2.20 7.11
CA GLN A 182 -45.66 2.16 6.49
C GLN A 182 -46.73 2.81 7.37
N ILE A 183 -46.64 2.64 8.69
CA ILE A 183 -47.51 3.34 9.65
C ILE A 183 -47.19 4.83 9.68
N LEU A 184 -45.91 5.18 9.55
CA LEU A 184 -45.46 6.57 9.57
C LEU A 184 -45.77 7.33 8.27
N GLY A 185 -45.97 6.63 7.16
CA GLY A 185 -46.27 7.25 5.85
C GLY A 185 -45.14 8.14 5.34
N GLN A 186 -43.89 7.86 5.71
CA GLN A 186 -42.71 8.64 5.32
C GLN A 186 -41.73 7.78 4.51
N PRO A 187 -41.10 8.33 3.45
CA PRO A 187 -40.00 7.65 2.77
C PRO A 187 -38.78 7.55 3.69
N LEU A 188 -37.94 6.53 3.46
CA LEU A 188 -36.61 6.47 4.07
C LEU A 188 -35.70 7.55 3.44
N PRO A 189 -34.74 8.12 4.19
CA PRO A 189 -34.46 7.91 5.62
C PRO A 189 -35.52 8.51 6.55
N VAL A 190 -35.81 7.86 7.69
CA VAL A 190 -36.71 8.40 8.72
C VAL A 190 -36.03 9.50 9.54
N ASN A 191 -35.66 10.60 8.88
CA ASN A 191 -34.91 11.72 9.49
C ASN A 191 -35.64 12.38 10.66
N ASN A 192 -36.96 12.27 10.73
CA ASN A 192 -37.77 12.84 11.80
C ASN A 192 -37.85 11.95 13.05
N GLN A 193 -37.22 10.77 13.03
CA GLN A 193 -37.14 9.85 14.17
C GLN A 193 -35.76 9.92 14.85
N PRO A 194 -35.71 9.75 16.18
CA PRO A 194 -34.46 9.75 16.92
C PRO A 194 -33.58 8.60 16.43
N VAL A 195 -32.28 8.89 16.28
CA VAL A 195 -31.27 7.89 15.93
C VAL A 195 -31.10 6.92 17.11
N HIS A 196 -31.10 5.61 16.86
CA HIS A 196 -30.88 4.62 17.91
C HIS A 196 -29.41 4.54 18.33
N PHE A 197 -28.52 4.63 17.34
CA PHE A 197 -27.08 4.63 17.58
C PHE A 197 -26.38 5.49 16.52
N ALA A 198 -25.44 6.32 16.94
CA ALA A 198 -24.63 7.14 16.03
C ALA A 198 -23.15 6.99 16.37
N ARG A 199 -22.31 6.89 15.35
CA ARG A 199 -20.85 6.85 15.52
C ARG A 199 -20.14 7.67 14.46
N SER A 200 -19.25 8.56 14.89
CA SER A 200 -18.35 9.29 14.00
C SER A 200 -17.02 8.58 13.80
N ILE A 201 -16.45 8.75 12.61
CA ILE A 201 -15.10 8.41 12.22
C ILE A 201 -14.47 9.67 11.66
N THR A 202 -13.32 10.05 12.21
CA THR A 202 -12.52 11.14 11.68
C THR A 202 -11.72 10.65 10.48
N VAL A 203 -11.91 11.30 9.35
CA VAL A 203 -11.20 11.09 8.08
C VAL A 203 -10.40 12.34 7.72
N TYR A 204 -9.45 12.19 6.82
CA TYR A 204 -8.58 13.26 6.35
C TYR A 204 -8.83 13.55 4.87
N ASP A 205 -9.03 14.83 4.54
CA ASP A 205 -9.25 15.30 3.16
C ASP A 205 -7.93 15.47 2.38
N GLY A 206 -8.04 15.87 1.10
CA GLY A 206 -6.92 16.16 0.19
C GLY A 206 -6.01 17.31 0.62
N LEU A 207 -6.33 18.00 1.72
CA LEU A 207 -5.52 19.05 2.32
C LEU A 207 -5.02 18.66 3.72
N GLY A 208 -5.24 17.41 4.14
CA GLY A 208 -4.86 16.87 5.44
C GLY A 208 -5.68 17.41 6.62
N GLN A 209 -6.83 18.04 6.39
CA GLN A 209 -7.73 18.48 7.45
C GLN A 209 -8.56 17.32 7.98
N ALA A 210 -8.78 17.30 9.30
CA ALA A 210 -9.64 16.33 9.95
C ALA A 210 -11.12 16.67 9.71
N ARG A 211 -11.89 15.70 9.22
CA ARG A 211 -13.33 15.79 8.93
C ARG A 211 -14.04 14.60 9.54
N ASP A 212 -15.21 14.80 10.13
CA ASP A 212 -15.95 13.69 10.74
C ASP A 212 -17.08 13.21 9.83
N ILE A 213 -17.03 11.93 9.46
CA ILE A 213 -18.15 11.20 8.87
C ILE A 213 -18.88 10.48 9.99
N THR A 214 -20.19 10.63 10.08
CA THR A 214 -20.99 9.91 11.09
C THR A 214 -21.97 8.98 10.44
N PHE A 215 -22.03 7.79 11.01
CA PHE A 215 -22.95 6.72 10.68
C PHE A 215 -24.09 6.76 11.70
N GLU A 216 -25.30 7.01 11.22
CA GLU A 216 -26.52 7.00 12.01
C GLU A 216 -27.28 5.71 11.69
N TYR A 217 -27.60 4.94 12.73
CA TYR A 217 -28.29 3.67 12.64
C TYR A 217 -29.71 3.82 13.21
N ARG A 218 -30.71 3.54 12.37
CA ARG A 218 -32.12 3.46 12.76
C ARG A 218 -32.61 2.06 12.47
N LYS A 219 -33.24 1.42 13.46
CA LYS A 219 -33.83 0.09 13.24
C LYS A 219 -35.17 0.30 12.57
N ILE A 220 -35.41 -0.39 11.47
CA ILE A 220 -36.64 -0.27 10.71
C ILE A 220 -37.28 -1.63 10.52
N THR A 221 -38.56 -1.61 10.23
CA THR A 221 -39.27 -2.78 9.73
C THR A 221 -38.81 -3.00 8.29
N GLY A 222 -38.37 -4.22 7.97
CA GLY A 222 -37.78 -4.53 6.67
C GLY A 222 -38.69 -4.34 5.46
N PRO A 223 -38.13 -4.41 4.23
CA PRO A 223 -38.92 -4.64 3.04
C PRO A 223 -39.72 -5.93 3.23
N MET A 224 -40.96 -5.83 2.80
CA MET A 224 -41.98 -6.83 3.06
C MET A 224 -41.85 -7.94 2.03
N ALA A 225 -42.36 -9.13 2.35
CA ALA A 225 -42.41 -10.20 1.36
C ALA A 225 -43.15 -9.69 0.12
N SER A 226 -42.45 -9.61 -1.01
CA SER A 226 -43.04 -9.26 -2.30
C SER A 226 -42.91 -10.42 -3.29
N ALA A 227 -43.89 -10.51 -4.18
CA ALA A 227 -43.89 -11.42 -5.31
C ALA A 227 -44.31 -10.63 -6.56
N THR A 228 -43.41 -10.56 -7.54
CA THR A 228 -43.59 -9.79 -8.78
C THR A 228 -43.70 -10.74 -9.97
N SER A 229 -44.72 -10.57 -10.81
CA SER A 229 -44.92 -11.36 -12.03
C SER A 229 -43.83 -11.09 -13.06
N GLN A 230 -43.50 -12.10 -13.87
CA GLN A 230 -42.50 -11.97 -14.93
C GLN A 230 -43.01 -11.42 -16.28
N THR A 231 -44.29 -11.04 -16.39
CA THR A 231 -44.81 -10.31 -17.56
C THR A 231 -44.75 -8.80 -17.41
N PRO A 232 -43.94 -8.12 -18.23
CA PRO A 232 -44.04 -6.67 -18.39
C PRO A 232 -45.26 -6.27 -19.24
N GLY A 233 -45.77 -5.07 -19.03
CA GLY A 233 -46.82 -4.45 -19.85
C GLY A 233 -48.27 -4.84 -19.53
N LEU A 234 -48.55 -5.38 -18.33
CA LEU A 234 -49.91 -5.61 -17.85
C LEU A 234 -50.61 -4.28 -17.49
N ASP A 235 -51.92 -4.23 -17.74
CA ASP A 235 -52.81 -3.14 -17.31
C ASP A 235 -54.01 -3.74 -16.55
N PHE A 236 -54.75 -2.92 -15.82
CA PHE A 236 -55.92 -3.34 -15.06
C PHE A 236 -57.02 -3.96 -15.94
N LEU A 237 -57.03 -3.65 -17.25
CA LEU A 237 -57.97 -4.21 -18.23
C LEU A 237 -57.49 -5.51 -18.87
N THR A 238 -56.24 -5.93 -18.66
CA THR A 238 -55.70 -7.16 -19.23
C THR A 238 -56.47 -8.38 -18.73
N SER A 239 -56.92 -9.24 -19.65
CA SER A 239 -57.67 -10.44 -19.32
C SER A 239 -56.75 -11.59 -18.90
N LEU A 240 -57.08 -12.26 -17.80
CA LEU A 240 -56.36 -13.43 -17.29
C LEU A 240 -56.52 -14.68 -18.18
N THR A 241 -57.49 -14.68 -19.09
CA THR A 241 -57.71 -15.77 -20.06
C THR A 241 -57.18 -15.45 -21.46
N ASP A 242 -56.44 -14.35 -21.64
CA ASP A 242 -55.86 -14.00 -22.93
C ASP A 242 -54.68 -14.95 -23.26
N PRO A 243 -54.81 -15.86 -24.24
CA PRO A 243 -53.76 -16.81 -24.55
C PRO A 243 -52.51 -16.18 -25.18
N ALA A 244 -52.59 -14.93 -25.67
CA ALA A 244 -51.45 -14.19 -26.21
C ALA A 244 -50.53 -13.63 -25.11
N ILE A 245 -51.10 -13.36 -23.92
CA ILE A 245 -50.38 -12.79 -22.77
C ILE A 245 -50.09 -13.90 -21.74
N PHE A 246 -51.05 -14.81 -21.51
CA PHE A 246 -50.97 -15.90 -20.55
C PHE A 246 -51.07 -17.29 -21.19
N PRO A 247 -50.01 -17.78 -21.88
CA PRO A 247 -50.00 -19.12 -22.45
C PRO A 247 -50.09 -20.18 -21.35
N GLY A 248 -51.14 -21.00 -21.39
CA GLY A 248 -51.37 -22.09 -20.42
C GLY A 248 -52.33 -21.75 -19.29
N ILE A 249 -52.86 -20.52 -19.22
CA ILE A 249 -53.98 -20.18 -18.36
C ILE A 249 -55.29 -20.35 -19.15
N SER A 250 -56.25 -21.06 -18.56
CA SER A 250 -57.56 -21.34 -19.13
C SER A 250 -58.66 -21.10 -18.10
N ALA A 251 -59.88 -20.86 -18.58
CA ALA A 251 -61.03 -20.74 -17.71
C ALA A 251 -61.20 -22.02 -16.87
N GLY A 252 -61.27 -21.87 -15.55
CA GLY A 252 -61.35 -22.97 -14.59
C GLY A 252 -60.04 -23.26 -13.86
N ASN A 253 -58.92 -22.61 -14.21
CA ASN A 253 -57.73 -22.63 -13.35
C ASN A 253 -57.97 -21.84 -12.06
N SER A 254 -57.44 -22.32 -10.94
CA SER A 254 -57.55 -21.66 -9.65
C SER A 254 -56.27 -21.72 -8.83
N PHE A 255 -56.05 -20.67 -8.06
CA PHE A 255 -54.96 -20.55 -7.10
C PHE A 255 -55.47 -19.92 -5.82
N THR A 256 -54.84 -20.25 -4.71
CA THR A 256 -55.11 -19.63 -3.41
C THR A 256 -54.02 -18.64 -3.07
N VAL A 257 -54.43 -17.49 -2.57
CA VAL A 257 -53.56 -16.54 -1.87
C VAL A 257 -53.86 -16.69 -0.40
N SER A 258 -52.86 -17.10 0.38
CA SER A 258 -52.94 -17.11 1.83
C SER A 258 -52.12 -15.96 2.37
N SER A 259 -52.75 -15.12 3.17
CA SER A 259 -52.07 -14.18 4.03
C SER A 259 -52.37 -14.52 5.49
N GLY A 260 -51.56 -14.03 6.43
CA GLY A 260 -51.86 -14.09 7.87
C GLY A 260 -53.25 -13.55 8.26
N ALA A 261 -53.96 -12.83 7.36
CA ALA A 261 -55.34 -12.37 7.56
C ALA A 261 -56.42 -13.35 7.04
N GLY A 262 -56.06 -14.35 6.24
CA GLY A 262 -56.97 -15.36 5.71
C GLY A 262 -56.51 -15.97 4.38
N THR A 263 -57.15 -17.06 3.97
CA THR A 263 -56.89 -17.75 2.70
C THR A 263 -58.08 -17.55 1.76
N GLN A 264 -57.82 -17.07 0.54
CA GLN A 264 -58.85 -16.89 -0.49
C GLN A 264 -58.47 -17.64 -1.77
N GLU A 265 -59.40 -18.44 -2.29
CA GLU A 265 -59.26 -19.10 -3.59
C GLU A 265 -59.83 -18.21 -4.70
N TYR A 266 -59.03 -18.00 -5.76
CA TYR A 266 -59.40 -17.27 -6.96
C TYR A 266 -59.52 -18.23 -8.14
N ILE A 267 -60.67 -18.20 -8.81
CA ILE A 267 -60.93 -18.98 -10.03
C ILE A 267 -60.97 -18.06 -11.25
N ILE A 268 -60.23 -18.44 -12.29
CA ILE A 268 -60.04 -17.64 -13.49
C ILE A 268 -61.15 -17.96 -14.48
N GLY A 269 -61.94 -16.95 -14.90
CA GLY A 269 -62.88 -17.03 -16.04
C GLY A 269 -64.11 -17.95 -15.90
N ALA A 270 -64.12 -18.89 -14.96
CA ALA A 270 -65.21 -19.84 -14.72
C ALA A 270 -66.15 -19.39 -13.57
N PRO A 271 -67.39 -19.91 -13.49
CA PRO A 271 -68.29 -19.61 -12.37
C PRO A 271 -67.69 -20.04 -11.03
N ALA A 272 -67.75 -19.17 -10.03
CA ALA A 272 -67.23 -19.45 -8.70
C ALA A 272 -68.08 -20.49 -7.95
N GLY A 273 -67.41 -21.49 -7.35
CA GLY A 273 -67.99 -22.39 -6.36
C GLY A 273 -68.08 -21.76 -4.96
N ALA A 274 -68.52 -22.54 -3.97
CA ALA A 274 -68.61 -22.06 -2.58
C ALA A 274 -67.20 -21.73 -2.03
N GLY A 275 -66.99 -20.48 -1.61
CA GLY A 275 -65.70 -20.01 -1.08
C GLY A 275 -64.71 -19.51 -2.13
N GLN A 276 -65.04 -19.61 -3.43
CA GLN A 276 -64.21 -19.12 -4.53
C GLN A 276 -64.63 -17.71 -4.97
N VAL A 277 -63.67 -16.92 -5.44
CA VAL A 277 -63.92 -15.62 -6.07
C VAL A 277 -63.55 -15.70 -7.54
N ARG A 278 -64.47 -15.30 -8.41
CA ARG A 278 -64.22 -15.26 -9.86
C ARG A 278 -63.43 -14.00 -10.22
N VAL A 279 -62.36 -14.17 -10.99
CA VAL A 279 -61.55 -13.07 -11.55
C VAL A 279 -61.39 -13.26 -13.06
N ASN A 280 -61.62 -12.22 -13.85
CA ASN A 280 -61.50 -12.25 -15.31
C ASN A 280 -60.39 -11.31 -15.82
N THR A 281 -60.12 -10.22 -15.09
CA THR A 281 -59.06 -9.25 -15.41
C THR A 281 -58.12 -9.06 -14.24
N ILE A 282 -56.95 -8.49 -14.52
CA ILE A 282 -55.96 -8.14 -13.49
C ILE A 282 -56.51 -7.09 -12.53
N GLY A 283 -57.30 -6.13 -13.02
CA GLY A 283 -57.97 -5.14 -12.17
C GLY A 283 -59.01 -5.74 -11.22
N GLU A 284 -59.75 -6.76 -11.67
CA GLU A 284 -60.65 -7.51 -10.78
C GLU A 284 -59.87 -8.25 -9.70
N LEU A 285 -58.74 -8.88 -10.07
CA LEU A 285 -57.86 -9.59 -9.15
C LEU A 285 -57.23 -8.66 -8.10
N THR A 286 -56.64 -7.53 -8.51
CA THR A 286 -56.03 -6.56 -7.59
C THR A 286 -57.06 -5.95 -6.65
N ASN A 287 -58.25 -5.59 -7.16
CA ASN A 287 -59.32 -5.02 -6.34
C ASN A 287 -59.87 -6.02 -5.32
N HIS A 288 -60.03 -7.29 -5.69
CA HIS A 288 -60.49 -8.30 -4.75
C HIS A 288 -59.46 -8.65 -3.69
N ILE A 289 -58.16 -8.66 -4.03
CA ILE A 289 -57.10 -8.88 -3.04
C ILE A 289 -57.03 -7.70 -2.07
N ASN A 290 -56.99 -6.46 -2.59
CA ASN A 290 -56.97 -5.26 -1.76
C ASN A 290 -58.24 -5.10 -0.91
N GLY A 291 -59.40 -5.57 -1.38
CA GLY A 291 -60.66 -5.51 -0.64
C GLY A 291 -60.87 -6.64 0.37
N SER A 292 -60.58 -7.90 -0.01
CA SER A 292 -60.89 -9.09 0.79
C SER A 292 -59.76 -9.51 1.72
N LEU A 293 -58.50 -9.34 1.29
CA LEU A 293 -57.30 -9.67 2.05
C LEU A 293 -56.60 -8.41 2.60
N GLY A 294 -56.89 -7.24 2.00
CA GLY A 294 -56.38 -5.93 2.43
C GLY A 294 -57.25 -5.19 3.46
N GLY A 295 -58.42 -5.74 3.84
CA GLY A 295 -59.37 -5.12 4.79
C GLY A 295 -58.82 -4.87 6.22
N GLY A 296 -57.59 -5.29 6.50
CA GLY A 296 -56.84 -4.99 7.72
C GLY A 296 -55.39 -4.55 7.47
N ASN A 297 -55.07 -4.01 6.28
CA ASN A 297 -53.70 -3.67 5.86
C ASN A 297 -52.72 -4.86 5.94
N ALA A 298 -53.11 -6.06 5.48
CA ALA A 298 -52.22 -7.23 5.53
C ALA A 298 -51.46 -7.48 4.22
N VAL A 299 -52.09 -7.23 3.06
CA VAL A 299 -51.50 -7.43 1.72
C VAL A 299 -52.00 -6.35 0.77
N THR A 300 -51.13 -5.89 -0.12
CA THR A 300 -51.44 -5.02 -1.25
C THR A 300 -51.05 -5.67 -2.57
N ALA A 301 -51.92 -5.55 -3.57
CA ALA A 301 -51.70 -5.97 -4.94
C ALA A 301 -51.78 -4.76 -5.87
N SER A 302 -50.78 -4.59 -6.73
CA SER A 302 -50.68 -3.44 -7.63
C SER A 302 -49.92 -3.79 -8.92
N ILE A 303 -49.91 -2.86 -9.88
CA ILE A 303 -49.07 -2.97 -11.09
C ILE A 303 -47.94 -1.94 -10.95
N ASN A 304 -46.69 -2.37 -11.16
CA ASN A 304 -45.52 -1.48 -11.10
C ASN A 304 -45.33 -0.66 -12.39
N GLU A 305 -44.33 0.22 -12.42
CA GLU A 305 -44.05 1.11 -13.57
C GLU A 305 -43.71 0.36 -14.88
N ASN A 306 -43.26 -0.89 -14.77
CA ASN A 306 -42.95 -1.76 -15.91
C ASN A 306 -44.15 -2.61 -16.36
N GLY A 307 -45.32 -2.45 -15.73
CA GLY A 307 -46.50 -3.24 -16.01
C GLY A 307 -46.44 -4.66 -15.44
N ASN A 308 -45.65 -4.93 -14.39
CA ASN A 308 -45.68 -6.23 -13.71
C ASN A 308 -46.70 -6.18 -12.56
N LEU A 309 -47.42 -7.27 -12.33
CA LEU A 309 -48.26 -7.46 -11.15
C LEU A 309 -47.38 -7.74 -9.93
N VAL A 310 -47.51 -6.94 -8.87
CA VAL A 310 -46.77 -7.06 -7.62
C VAL A 310 -47.74 -7.33 -6.48
N PHE A 311 -47.47 -8.38 -5.72
CA PHE A 311 -48.07 -8.64 -4.41
C PHE A 311 -47.08 -8.29 -3.33
N GLN A 312 -47.51 -7.53 -2.33
CA GLN A 312 -46.67 -7.12 -1.22
C GLN A 312 -47.40 -7.36 0.10
N ALA A 313 -46.76 -8.00 1.06
CA ALA A 313 -47.24 -7.99 2.45
C ALA A 313 -47.14 -6.57 3.02
N ASN A 314 -48.00 -6.23 3.97
CA ASN A 314 -48.00 -4.94 4.68
C ASN A 314 -47.57 -5.07 6.16
N ASP A 315 -47.35 -6.30 6.65
CA ASP A 315 -46.65 -6.59 7.92
C ASP A 315 -45.58 -7.71 7.71
N PRO A 316 -44.33 -7.58 8.19
CA PRO A 316 -43.33 -8.66 8.10
C PRO A 316 -43.71 -9.95 8.85
N ALA A 317 -44.67 -9.89 9.77
CA ALA A 317 -45.22 -11.06 10.46
C ALA A 317 -46.27 -11.81 9.63
N VAL A 318 -46.71 -11.23 8.51
CA VAL A 318 -47.69 -11.82 7.60
C VAL A 318 -46.94 -12.68 6.58
N ASN A 319 -47.10 -13.99 6.67
CA ASN A 319 -46.68 -14.90 5.60
C ASN A 319 -47.58 -14.71 4.37
N LEU A 320 -46.96 -14.68 3.19
CA LEU A 320 -47.65 -14.58 1.91
C LEU A 320 -47.39 -15.87 1.11
N ASP A 321 -48.35 -16.78 1.11
CA ASP A 321 -48.22 -18.07 0.43
C ASP A 321 -49.16 -18.13 -0.79
N PHE A 322 -48.61 -18.57 -1.92
CA PHE A 322 -49.38 -18.83 -3.14
C PHE A 322 -49.40 -20.33 -3.39
N THR A 323 -50.59 -20.92 -3.53
CA THR A 323 -50.74 -22.36 -3.78
C THR A 323 -51.64 -22.62 -4.97
N GLU A 324 -51.18 -23.48 -5.87
CA GLU A 324 -51.95 -23.93 -7.04
C GLU A 324 -53.04 -24.91 -6.59
N THR A 325 -54.30 -24.66 -6.97
CA THR A 325 -55.43 -25.53 -6.59
C THR A 325 -55.98 -26.29 -7.79
N ALA A 326 -56.07 -25.66 -8.96
CA ALA A 326 -56.46 -26.31 -10.20
C ALA A 326 -55.69 -25.76 -11.41
N GLY A 327 -54.98 -26.64 -12.12
CA GLY A 327 -54.05 -26.26 -13.20
C GLY A 327 -52.74 -25.67 -12.67
N THR A 328 -52.03 -24.96 -13.55
CA THR A 328 -50.73 -24.32 -13.23
C THR A 328 -50.74 -22.82 -13.56
N PRO A 329 -51.68 -22.00 -13.07
CA PRO A 329 -51.73 -20.57 -13.39
C PRO A 329 -50.55 -19.75 -12.84
N LEU A 330 -49.93 -20.16 -11.73
CA LEU A 330 -48.75 -19.52 -11.10
C LEU A 330 -47.42 -20.17 -11.47
N SER A 331 -47.44 -21.37 -12.05
CA SER A 331 -46.26 -22.15 -12.46
C SER A 331 -46.17 -22.38 -13.98
N GLY A 332 -47.18 -21.95 -14.73
CA GLY A 332 -47.25 -21.97 -16.18
C GLY A 332 -46.23 -21.05 -16.83
N ILE A 333 -45.72 -21.48 -17.98
CA ILE A 333 -44.56 -20.92 -18.69
C ILE A 333 -44.73 -19.40 -18.93
N GLY A 334 -44.11 -18.59 -18.06
CA GLY A 334 -43.56 -17.28 -18.43
C GLY A 334 -44.40 -16.02 -18.23
N SER A 335 -45.61 -16.05 -17.62
CA SER A 335 -46.37 -14.79 -17.50
C SER A 335 -47.12 -14.50 -16.21
N LEU A 336 -47.64 -15.46 -15.46
CA LEU A 336 -48.11 -15.22 -14.08
C LEU A 336 -47.20 -15.89 -13.03
N ALA A 337 -46.03 -16.33 -13.49
CA ALA A 337 -45.01 -16.93 -12.66
C ALA A 337 -44.55 -15.95 -11.58
N LEU A 338 -44.89 -16.27 -10.33
CA LEU A 338 -44.37 -15.59 -9.16
C LEU A 338 -43.08 -16.30 -8.73
N PRO A 339 -41.93 -15.60 -8.67
CA PRO A 339 -40.73 -16.18 -8.08
C PRO A 339 -40.94 -16.44 -6.58
N ALA A 340 -40.00 -17.16 -5.95
CA ALA A 340 -39.94 -17.25 -4.49
C ALA A 340 -39.94 -15.84 -3.88
N LEU A 341 -40.60 -15.68 -2.73
CA LEU A 341 -40.73 -14.39 -2.04
C LEU A 341 -39.38 -13.69 -1.92
N SER A 342 -39.29 -12.47 -2.44
CA SER A 342 -38.11 -11.63 -2.27
C SER A 342 -38.33 -10.67 -1.12
N PHE A 343 -37.31 -10.55 -0.26
CA PHE A 343 -37.23 -9.54 0.79
C PHE A 343 -36.21 -8.45 0.39
N ALA A 344 -36.25 -8.07 -0.88
CA ALA A 344 -35.39 -7.02 -1.41
C ALA A 344 -36.14 -5.68 -1.36
N PRO A 345 -35.43 -4.55 -1.13
CA PRO A 345 -35.98 -3.25 -1.44
C PRO A 345 -36.21 -3.17 -2.96
N GLU A 346 -37.42 -3.51 -3.42
CA GLU A 346 -37.77 -3.45 -4.85
C GLU A 346 -38.29 -2.06 -5.25
N VAL A 347 -38.07 -1.77 -6.54
CA VAL A 347 -38.43 -0.59 -7.34
C VAL A 347 -39.80 -0.01 -6.99
N ALA A 348 -39.82 1.32 -6.92
CA ALA A 348 -40.94 2.20 -6.57
C ALA A 348 -42.32 1.64 -6.94
N LEU A 349 -43.11 1.34 -5.90
CA LEU A 349 -44.54 1.15 -5.99
C LEU A 349 -45.19 2.55 -6.04
N ASN A 350 -45.64 2.97 -7.23
CA ASN A 350 -46.36 4.22 -7.47
C ASN A 350 -45.64 5.51 -7.03
N GLY A 351 -44.69 5.98 -7.84
CA GLY A 351 -44.37 7.42 -7.89
C GLY A 351 -43.51 7.96 -6.74
N GLY A 352 -42.76 7.11 -6.05
CA GLY A 352 -41.69 7.50 -5.14
C GLY A 352 -40.98 6.28 -4.58
N ALA A 353 -39.65 6.25 -4.61
CA ALA A 353 -38.89 5.19 -3.95
C ALA A 353 -39.06 5.34 -2.43
N LEU A 354 -39.79 4.42 -1.80
CA LEU A 354 -39.92 4.36 -0.34
C LEU A 354 -38.60 3.94 0.34
N TYR A 355 -37.76 3.21 -0.40
CA TYR A 355 -36.47 2.69 0.03
C TYR A 355 -35.32 3.39 -0.72
N PRO A 356 -34.15 3.60 -0.06
CA PRO A 356 -33.03 4.31 -0.66
C PRO A 356 -32.29 3.45 -1.71
N ASN A 357 -31.49 4.10 -2.55
CA ASN A 357 -30.64 3.42 -3.52
C ASN A 357 -29.53 2.62 -2.79
N GLN A 358 -29.41 1.32 -3.09
CA GLN A 358 -28.44 0.41 -2.48
C GLN A 358 -27.09 0.37 -3.23
N ALA A 359 -26.89 1.17 -4.29
CA ALA A 359 -25.70 1.09 -5.15
C ALA A 359 -24.36 1.26 -4.40
N ASP A 360 -24.32 2.10 -3.37
CA ASP A 360 -23.11 2.35 -2.56
C ASP A 360 -22.91 1.32 -1.44
N PHE A 361 -23.91 0.47 -1.19
CA PHE A 361 -23.90 -0.52 -0.12
C PHE A 361 -23.73 -1.93 -0.69
N PRO A 362 -23.24 -2.89 0.11
CA PRO A 362 -23.06 -4.24 -0.40
C PRO A 362 -24.43 -4.88 -0.70
N ALA A 363 -24.51 -5.61 -1.82
CA ALA A 363 -25.72 -6.30 -2.25
C ALA A 363 -26.10 -7.39 -1.23
N PHE A 364 -27.39 -7.67 -1.05
CA PHE A 364 -27.85 -8.69 -0.11
C PHE A 364 -27.61 -10.11 -0.66
N SER A 365 -27.26 -11.05 0.23
CA SER A 365 -27.29 -12.47 -0.13
C SER A 365 -28.75 -12.92 -0.05
N ASN A 366 -29.32 -13.39 -1.16
CA ASN A 366 -30.75 -13.74 -1.23
C ASN A 366 -30.98 -15.14 -0.61
N ILE A 367 -30.73 -15.28 0.68
CA ILE A 367 -30.86 -16.52 1.45
C ILE A 367 -32.34 -16.79 1.74
N THR A 368 -32.73 -18.07 1.81
CA THR A 368 -34.12 -18.53 2.00
C THR A 368 -34.78 -18.14 3.33
N ASP A 369 -34.03 -17.69 4.34
CA ASP A 369 -34.55 -17.29 5.66
C ASP A 369 -33.96 -15.96 6.15
N PRO A 370 -34.31 -14.80 5.56
CA PRO A 370 -33.86 -13.51 6.07
C PRO A 370 -34.52 -13.23 7.43
N ASN A 371 -33.76 -12.66 8.37
CA ASN A 371 -34.35 -12.15 9.61
C ASN A 371 -35.23 -10.93 9.27
N THR A 372 -36.54 -11.13 9.25
CA THR A 372 -37.51 -10.07 8.93
C THR A 372 -37.48 -8.89 9.91
N HIS A 373 -36.91 -9.08 11.10
CA HIS A 373 -36.72 -8.06 12.14
C HIS A 373 -35.29 -7.50 12.19
N GLY A 374 -34.42 -7.95 11.29
CA GLY A 374 -33.00 -7.62 11.24
C GLY A 374 -32.65 -6.36 10.46
N TRP A 375 -33.62 -5.51 10.10
CA TRP A 375 -33.37 -4.42 9.17
C TRP A 375 -32.95 -3.11 9.84
N TRP A 376 -31.89 -2.51 9.30
CA TRP A 376 -31.35 -1.24 9.75
C TRP A 376 -31.20 -0.30 8.57
N GLU A 377 -31.69 0.92 8.73
CA GLU A 377 -31.33 2.07 7.93
C GLU A 377 -30.00 2.60 8.45
N VAL A 378 -29.05 2.78 7.54
CA VAL A 378 -27.77 3.43 7.80
C VAL A 378 -27.73 4.71 6.99
N ASN A 379 -27.78 5.82 7.69
CA ASN A 379 -27.64 7.15 7.10
C ASN A 379 -26.23 7.67 7.38
N ILE A 380 -25.47 7.96 6.33
CA ILE A 380 -24.08 8.41 6.44
C ILE A 380 -24.07 9.89 6.09
N THR A 381 -23.66 10.71 7.05
CA THR A 381 -23.69 12.17 6.91
C THR A 381 -22.37 12.78 7.34
N THR A 382 -22.00 13.89 6.72
CA THR A 382 -20.85 14.72 7.10
C THR A 382 -21.32 16.00 7.81
N ALA A 383 -20.43 16.64 8.55
CA ALA A 383 -20.67 18.00 9.05
C ALA A 383 -20.89 18.98 7.89
N ASP A 384 -21.63 20.06 8.14
CA ASP A 384 -21.89 21.09 7.14
C ASP A 384 -20.56 21.73 6.68
N PRO A 385 -20.25 21.73 5.38
CA PRO A 385 -18.99 22.29 4.87
C PRO A 385 -18.88 23.82 5.04
N ALA A 386 -19.98 24.54 5.31
CA ALA A 386 -19.98 25.98 5.58
C ALA A 386 -19.57 26.33 7.02
N ASP A 387 -19.90 25.47 8.00
CA ASP A 387 -19.44 25.59 9.39
C ASP A 387 -19.35 24.20 10.05
N PRO A 388 -18.19 23.53 9.96
CA PRO A 388 -18.01 22.15 10.41
C PRO A 388 -18.15 21.95 11.93
N ASN A 389 -18.06 23.03 12.72
CA ASN A 389 -18.04 22.97 14.18
C ASN A 389 -19.39 23.34 14.81
N ASN A 390 -20.40 23.71 14.01
CA ASN A 390 -21.69 24.13 14.52
C ASN A 390 -22.70 22.96 14.55
N PRO A 391 -23.01 22.41 15.74
CA PRO A 391 -23.94 21.30 15.87
C PRO A 391 -25.40 21.68 15.58
N ALA A 392 -25.71 22.97 15.40
CA ALA A 392 -27.07 23.45 15.10
C ALA A 392 -27.39 23.44 13.60
N LEU A 393 -26.40 23.23 12.73
CA LEU A 393 -26.62 23.11 11.28
C LEU A 393 -27.00 21.68 10.89
N PRO A 394 -27.90 21.50 9.90
CA PRO A 394 -28.26 20.18 9.42
C PRO A 394 -27.06 19.50 8.75
N ARG A 395 -26.82 18.25 9.13
CA ARG A 395 -25.73 17.43 8.59
C ARG A 395 -26.03 17.06 7.13
N VAL A 396 -25.02 17.09 6.26
CA VAL A 396 -25.19 16.82 4.83
C VAL A 396 -25.17 15.30 4.58
N PRO A 397 -26.23 14.71 4.00
CA PRO A 397 -26.23 13.28 3.68
C PRO A 397 -25.29 12.98 2.51
N ILE A 398 -24.43 11.98 2.70
CA ILE A 398 -23.53 11.44 1.67
C ILE A 398 -24.27 10.33 0.93
N THR A 399 -24.68 9.31 1.67
CA THR A 399 -25.41 8.17 1.16
C THR A 399 -26.30 7.59 2.25
N THR A 400 -27.38 6.97 1.84
CA THR A 400 -28.32 6.28 2.73
C THR A 400 -28.55 4.90 2.15
N GLY A 401 -28.51 3.87 2.97
CA GLY A 401 -28.75 2.51 2.52
C GLY A 401 -29.23 1.61 3.64
N MET A 402 -29.45 0.35 3.28
CA MET A 402 -30.03 -0.63 4.18
C MET A 402 -29.03 -1.74 4.49
N VAL A 403 -29.10 -2.24 5.71
CA VAL A 403 -28.35 -3.40 6.18
C VAL A 403 -29.33 -4.40 6.77
N ASN A 404 -29.12 -5.68 6.42
CA ASN A 404 -29.86 -6.80 6.98
C ASN A 404 -28.88 -7.76 7.69
N PHE A 405 -29.41 -8.58 8.59
CA PHE A 405 -28.67 -9.61 9.33
C PHE A 405 -29.31 -10.99 9.13
N ASN A 406 -28.50 -12.03 9.21
CA ASN A 406 -28.94 -13.42 9.21
C ASN A 406 -29.42 -13.82 10.62
N SER A 407 -30.05 -14.99 10.72
CA SER A 407 -30.49 -15.56 12.01
C SER A 407 -29.34 -15.86 12.98
N ASP A 408 -28.11 -15.98 12.48
CA ASP A 408 -26.88 -16.15 13.29
C ASP A 408 -26.28 -14.83 13.80
N GLY A 409 -26.87 -13.68 13.46
CA GLY A 409 -26.39 -12.35 13.82
C GLY A 409 -25.28 -11.79 12.92
N SER A 410 -24.84 -12.54 11.91
CA SER A 410 -23.91 -12.04 10.87
C SER A 410 -24.63 -11.13 9.88
N MET A 411 -23.90 -10.19 9.28
CA MET A 411 -24.46 -9.32 8.22
C MET A 411 -24.92 -10.17 7.03
N ASN A 412 -26.09 -9.86 6.48
CA ASN A 412 -26.56 -10.43 5.22
C ASN A 412 -26.10 -9.53 4.06
N ALA A 413 -24.95 -9.83 3.46
CA ALA A 413 -24.38 -9.07 2.35
C ALA A 413 -23.40 -9.95 1.55
N ILE A 414 -23.27 -9.68 0.26
CA ILE A 414 -22.32 -10.32 -0.64
C ILE A 414 -20.98 -9.59 -0.46
N PRO A 415 -19.88 -10.30 -0.17
CA PRO A 415 -18.56 -9.69 -0.10
C PRO A 415 -18.14 -9.16 -1.49
N ALA A 416 -17.43 -8.04 -1.51
CA ALA A 416 -16.78 -7.51 -2.69
C ALA A 416 -15.64 -8.44 -3.14
N ALA A 417 -15.02 -8.15 -4.30
CA ALA A 417 -13.90 -8.93 -4.83
C ALA A 417 -12.70 -9.03 -3.88
N SER A 418 -12.59 -8.10 -2.92
CA SER A 418 -11.61 -8.07 -1.83
C SER A 418 -11.89 -9.08 -0.70
N GLY A 419 -13.05 -9.74 -0.70
CA GLY A 419 -13.53 -10.61 0.38
C GLY A 419 -14.17 -9.86 1.56
N ASN A 420 -14.15 -8.53 1.56
CA ASN A 420 -14.75 -7.68 2.59
C ASN A 420 -16.16 -7.22 2.20
N ARG A 421 -16.94 -6.75 3.18
CA ARG A 421 -18.27 -6.15 2.95
C ARG A 421 -18.11 -4.64 2.97
N GLU A 422 -18.13 -4.03 1.79
CA GLU A 422 -17.68 -2.65 1.61
C GLU A 422 -18.86 -1.72 1.29
N ILE A 423 -18.86 -0.54 1.91
CA ILE A 423 -19.66 0.61 1.52
C ILE A 423 -18.73 1.58 0.79
N VAL A 424 -19.06 1.93 -0.44
CA VAL A 424 -18.25 2.85 -1.25
C VAL A 424 -18.90 4.23 -1.19
N LEU A 425 -18.24 5.16 -0.49
CA LEU A 425 -18.69 6.55 -0.42
C LEU A 425 -18.06 7.31 -1.58
N ASN A 426 -18.86 7.60 -2.61
CA ASN A 426 -18.44 8.36 -3.77
C ASN A 426 -18.73 9.85 -3.61
N ASN A 427 -17.97 10.70 -4.31
CA ASN A 427 -18.22 12.14 -4.45
C ASN A 427 -18.37 12.89 -3.11
N ILE A 428 -17.59 12.54 -2.08
CA ILE A 428 -17.66 13.26 -0.80
C ILE A 428 -17.00 14.63 -0.96
N ASN A 429 -17.76 15.69 -0.70
CA ASN A 429 -17.25 17.06 -0.66
C ASN A 429 -17.16 17.56 0.78
N PHE A 430 -15.93 17.87 1.22
CA PHE A 430 -15.64 18.43 2.54
C PHE A 430 -15.44 19.95 2.57
N ASP A 431 -15.38 20.62 1.41
CA ASP A 431 -15.15 22.07 1.29
C ASP A 431 -16.30 22.77 0.53
N SER A 432 -16.80 23.85 1.12
CA SER A 432 -17.84 24.68 0.52
C SER A 432 -17.30 25.58 -0.60
N ALA A 433 -15.97 25.76 -0.71
CA ALA A 433 -15.34 26.77 -1.55
C ALA A 433 -14.87 26.30 -2.94
N SER A 434 -14.72 25.00 -3.20
CA SER A 434 -14.42 24.51 -4.56
C SER A 434 -14.88 23.06 -4.76
N GLY A 435 -15.86 22.84 -5.64
CA GLY A 435 -16.40 21.52 -5.97
C GLY A 435 -15.46 20.63 -6.79
N THR A 436 -14.16 20.66 -6.51
CA THR A 436 -13.10 20.00 -7.29
C THR A 436 -12.38 18.87 -6.55
N GLU A 437 -12.58 18.71 -5.25
CA GLU A 437 -11.96 17.64 -4.45
C GLU A 437 -13.00 16.57 -4.10
N GLU A 438 -13.43 15.81 -5.11
CA GLU A 438 -14.29 14.64 -4.89
C GLU A 438 -13.43 13.49 -4.35
N THR A 439 -13.55 13.21 -3.05
CA THR A 439 -12.85 12.08 -2.43
C THR A 439 -13.76 10.85 -2.42
N SER A 440 -13.20 9.69 -2.77
CA SER A 440 -13.86 8.40 -2.59
C SER A 440 -13.26 7.67 -1.39
N ILE A 441 -14.12 7.15 -0.51
CA ILE A 441 -13.71 6.42 0.69
C ILE A 441 -14.41 5.07 0.70
N THR A 442 -13.62 3.99 0.72
CA THR A 442 -14.16 2.64 0.89
C THR A 442 -14.19 2.29 2.37
N VAL A 443 -15.38 2.02 2.91
CA VAL A 443 -15.57 1.66 4.32
C VAL A 443 -15.83 0.16 4.40
N ASN A 444 -14.90 -0.57 5.01
CA ASN A 444 -15.13 -1.98 5.35
C ASN A 444 -16.06 -2.05 6.57
N THR A 445 -17.23 -2.64 6.34
CA THR A 445 -18.30 -2.77 7.33
C THR A 445 -18.49 -4.22 7.72
N ASN A 446 -18.01 -4.57 8.91
CA ASN A 446 -18.31 -5.87 9.50
C ASN A 446 -19.29 -5.67 10.66
N PHE A 447 -20.55 -5.50 10.31
CA PHE A 447 -21.59 -5.32 11.32
C PHE A 447 -22.06 -6.67 11.85
N SER A 448 -22.43 -6.68 13.11
CA SER A 448 -23.07 -7.82 13.76
C SER A 448 -24.31 -7.35 14.52
N GLN A 449 -25.23 -8.28 14.72
CA GLN A 449 -26.43 -8.04 15.50
C GLN A 449 -26.56 -9.10 16.59
N PHE A 450 -26.30 -8.70 17.82
CA PHE A 450 -26.50 -9.51 19.01
C PHE A 450 -27.35 -8.76 20.04
N THR A 451 -27.95 -9.50 20.96
CA THR A 451 -28.66 -8.88 22.09
C THR A 451 -27.65 -8.23 23.05
N GLY A 452 -27.97 -7.02 23.52
CA GLY A 452 -27.11 -6.25 24.43
C GLY A 452 -26.96 -4.79 23.99
N ASP A 453 -26.00 -4.09 24.56
CA ASP A 453 -25.76 -2.68 24.24
C ASP A 453 -25.12 -2.48 22.86
N PHE A 454 -25.35 -1.30 22.28
CA PHE A 454 -24.64 -0.86 21.08
C PHE A 454 -23.15 -0.70 21.38
N ASN A 455 -22.31 -1.38 20.62
CA ASN A 455 -20.86 -1.36 20.86
C ASN A 455 -20.06 -1.21 19.57
N VAL A 456 -18.98 -0.43 19.62
CA VAL A 456 -18.00 -0.32 18.54
C VAL A 456 -16.86 -1.28 18.86
N LEU A 457 -16.75 -2.35 18.08
CA LEU A 457 -15.71 -3.38 18.25
C LEU A 457 -14.38 -2.92 17.66
N SER A 458 -14.41 -2.26 16.51
CA SER A 458 -13.23 -1.68 15.88
C SER A 458 -13.60 -0.46 15.04
N SER A 459 -12.74 0.55 15.05
CA SER A 459 -12.84 1.70 14.15
C SER A 459 -11.43 2.16 13.79
N GLY A 460 -11.15 2.35 12.51
CA GLY A 460 -9.85 2.77 12.02
C GLY A 460 -9.93 3.32 10.61
N GLN A 461 -8.85 3.95 10.16
CA GLN A 461 -8.73 4.58 8.85
C GLN A 461 -7.26 4.71 8.45
N ASN A 462 -6.98 4.90 7.16
CA ASN A 462 -5.63 4.87 6.59
C ASN A 462 -5.03 6.25 6.22
N GLY A 463 -5.78 7.32 6.40
CA GLY A 463 -5.33 8.69 6.25
C GLY A 463 -4.58 9.23 7.46
N ALA A 464 -3.98 10.40 7.30
CA ALA A 464 -3.24 11.08 8.35
C ALA A 464 -3.23 12.60 8.13
N ALA A 465 -3.25 13.34 9.23
CA ALA A 465 -3.06 14.79 9.24
C ALA A 465 -1.69 15.16 8.67
N ALA A 466 -1.53 16.41 8.22
CA ALA A 466 -0.21 16.95 7.90
C ALA A 466 0.74 16.81 9.11
N GLY A 467 1.82 16.06 8.92
CA GLY A 467 2.86 15.86 9.91
C GLY A 467 4.15 16.52 9.46
N THR A 468 4.87 17.13 10.40
CA THR A 468 6.25 17.58 10.19
C THR A 468 7.21 16.40 10.32
N LEU A 469 8.32 16.42 9.57
CA LEU A 469 9.38 15.42 9.70
C LEU A 469 9.95 15.44 11.13
N ASN A 470 9.88 14.31 11.83
CA ASN A 470 10.41 14.15 13.19
C ASN A 470 11.83 13.54 13.15
N GLY A 471 12.08 12.64 12.20
CA GLY A 471 13.40 12.06 12.02
C GLY A 471 13.46 11.07 10.87
N VAL A 472 14.67 10.76 10.42
CA VAL A 472 14.94 9.78 9.36
C VAL A 472 15.71 8.62 9.95
N THR A 473 15.22 7.41 9.72
CA THR A 473 15.86 6.14 10.12
C THR A 473 16.10 5.31 8.87
N ILE A 474 17.10 4.44 8.92
CA ILE A 474 17.47 3.60 7.79
C ILE A 474 17.35 2.15 8.24
N THR A 475 16.75 1.30 7.42
CA THR A 475 16.62 -0.13 7.71
C THR A 475 17.81 -0.91 7.17
N ARG A 476 17.91 -2.20 7.55
CA ARG A 476 19.01 -3.07 7.13
C ARG A 476 19.00 -3.39 5.63
N GLU A 477 17.82 -3.31 5.03
CA GLU A 477 17.52 -3.49 3.61
C GLU A 477 17.89 -2.23 2.79
N GLY A 478 18.36 -1.17 3.45
CA GLY A 478 18.72 0.10 2.84
C GLY A 478 17.54 1.03 2.60
N LEU A 479 16.37 0.77 3.19
CA LEU A 479 15.21 1.66 3.06
C LEU A 479 15.39 2.87 3.99
N VAL A 480 15.27 4.06 3.41
CA VAL A 480 15.26 5.33 4.13
C VAL A 480 13.82 5.63 4.52
N VAL A 481 13.54 5.52 5.81
CA VAL A 481 12.22 5.70 6.42
C VAL A 481 12.17 7.05 7.12
N ALA A 482 11.32 7.95 6.65
CA ALA A 482 10.97 9.16 7.36
C ALA A 482 9.86 8.87 8.37
N SER A 483 10.06 9.35 9.60
CA SER A 483 9.05 9.36 10.65
C SER A 483 8.51 10.78 10.82
N PHE A 484 7.20 10.90 10.91
CA PHE A 484 6.51 12.19 11.03
C PHE A 484 5.88 12.35 12.41
N SER A 485 5.61 13.60 12.81
CA SER A 485 4.96 13.93 14.09
C SER A 485 3.53 13.40 14.21
N ASN A 486 2.89 13.04 13.09
CA ASN A 486 1.59 12.37 13.03
C ASN A 486 1.67 10.85 13.29
N GLY A 487 2.85 10.31 13.62
CA GLY A 487 3.07 8.88 13.89
C GLY A 487 3.13 8.00 12.64
N GLN A 488 3.00 8.57 11.44
CA GLN A 488 3.21 7.83 10.20
C GLN A 488 4.70 7.67 9.90
N THR A 489 5.02 6.56 9.25
CA THR A 489 6.33 6.30 8.65
C THR A 489 6.17 6.15 7.15
N LEU A 490 6.97 6.87 6.38
CA LEU A 490 7.02 6.77 4.93
C LEU A 490 8.39 6.25 4.51
N GLU A 491 8.38 5.21 3.69
CA GLU A 491 9.56 4.74 2.97
C GLU A 491 9.75 5.63 1.74
N ILE A 492 10.91 6.29 1.62
CA ILE A 492 11.13 7.29 0.56
C ILE A 492 12.07 6.76 -0.52
N PHE A 493 13.18 6.16 -0.10
CA PHE A 493 14.20 5.66 -1.01
C PHE A 493 14.79 4.35 -0.53
N GLN A 494 15.31 3.57 -1.46
CA GLN A 494 16.17 2.43 -1.17
C GLN A 494 17.59 2.72 -1.63
N VAL A 495 18.56 2.67 -0.71
CA VAL A 495 19.97 2.86 -0.99
C VAL A 495 20.55 1.60 -1.64
N PRO A 496 20.96 1.63 -2.93
CA PRO A 496 21.60 0.49 -3.55
C PRO A 496 23.05 0.36 -3.12
N LEU A 497 23.55 -0.87 -3.19
CA LEU A 497 24.97 -1.14 -3.01
C LEU A 497 25.60 -1.52 -4.36
N ALA A 498 26.63 -0.76 -4.74
CA ALA A 498 27.46 -1.02 -5.89
C ALA A 498 28.51 -2.08 -5.56
N THR A 499 28.56 -3.17 -6.33
CA THR A 499 29.61 -4.20 -6.23
C THR A 499 30.41 -4.25 -7.54
N PHE A 500 31.67 -4.66 -7.42
CA PHE A 500 32.60 -4.78 -8.54
C PHE A 500 33.22 -6.16 -8.52
N VAL A 501 33.55 -6.68 -9.71
CA VAL A 501 34.25 -7.97 -9.85
C VAL A 501 35.63 -7.90 -9.20
N ASN A 502 36.35 -6.79 -9.35
CA ASN A 502 37.64 -6.55 -8.73
C ASN A 502 37.69 -5.20 -7.99
N PRO A 503 37.33 -5.16 -6.69
CA PRO A 503 37.35 -3.92 -5.91
C PRO A 503 38.74 -3.25 -5.83
N ASN A 504 39.82 -4.03 -5.86
CA ASN A 504 41.19 -3.51 -5.79
C ASN A 504 41.65 -2.83 -7.10
N GLY A 505 40.90 -3.00 -8.19
CA GLY A 505 41.10 -2.29 -9.45
C GLY A 505 40.50 -0.89 -9.47
N LEU A 506 39.72 -0.51 -8.46
CA LEU A 506 39.12 0.82 -8.38
C LEU A 506 40.20 1.91 -8.24
N ARG A 507 39.96 3.06 -8.87
CA ARG A 507 40.88 4.20 -8.79
C ARG A 507 40.45 5.13 -7.65
N ALA A 508 41.27 5.26 -6.63
CA ALA A 508 41.03 6.23 -5.57
C ALA A 508 41.09 7.67 -6.09
N MET A 509 40.16 8.47 -5.61
CA MET A 509 40.09 9.91 -5.79
C MET A 509 40.12 10.61 -4.43
N SER A 510 40.23 11.94 -4.42
CA SER A 510 40.26 12.71 -3.19
C SER A 510 38.93 12.60 -2.43
N GLY A 511 38.98 12.40 -1.10
CA GLY A 511 37.78 12.35 -0.24
C GLY A 511 37.21 10.94 -0.01
N THR A 512 38.06 9.92 0.09
CA THR A 512 37.67 8.50 0.34
C THR A 512 36.62 7.95 -0.65
N VAL A 513 36.69 8.44 -1.89
CA VAL A 513 35.88 8.01 -3.02
C VAL A 513 36.71 7.28 -4.06
N PHE A 514 36.04 6.43 -4.82
CA PHE A 514 36.60 5.55 -5.83
C PHE A 514 35.87 5.77 -7.16
N SER A 515 36.60 5.81 -8.26
CA SER A 515 36.03 5.77 -9.61
C SER A 515 36.24 4.39 -10.23
N GLN A 516 35.29 3.99 -11.08
CA GLN A 516 35.38 2.76 -11.86
C GLN A 516 36.54 2.87 -12.86
N SER A 517 37.33 1.80 -12.97
CA SER A 517 38.41 1.68 -13.94
C SER A 517 38.20 0.45 -14.82
N GLN A 518 39.02 0.30 -15.86
CA GLN A 518 39.02 -0.92 -16.68
C GLN A 518 39.42 -2.16 -15.86
N ASP A 519 40.28 -2.01 -14.85
CA ASP A 519 40.77 -3.09 -14.00
C ASP A 519 39.74 -3.55 -12.94
N SER A 520 38.76 -2.70 -12.61
CA SER A 520 37.71 -3.04 -11.63
C SER A 520 36.61 -3.95 -12.19
N GLY A 521 36.49 -4.00 -13.52
CA GLY A 521 35.40 -4.68 -14.21
C GLY A 521 34.09 -3.88 -14.21
N ASP A 522 33.01 -4.56 -14.60
CA ASP A 522 31.67 -3.97 -14.67
C ASP A 522 31.07 -3.76 -13.28
N LEU A 523 30.25 -2.73 -13.19
CA LEU A 523 29.48 -2.36 -12.01
C LEU A 523 28.19 -3.20 -11.95
N ILE A 524 27.92 -3.78 -10.78
CA ILE A 524 26.64 -4.44 -10.49
C ILE A 524 26.01 -3.74 -9.29
N MET A 525 24.82 -3.17 -9.48
CA MET A 525 24.04 -2.56 -8.39
C MET A 525 22.92 -3.50 -7.96
N ASN A 526 22.88 -3.84 -6.68
CA ASN A 526 21.80 -4.63 -6.09
C ASN A 526 21.31 -3.95 -4.80
N ALA A 527 20.11 -4.29 -4.37
CA ALA A 527 19.63 -3.95 -3.04
C ALA A 527 20.53 -4.59 -1.96
N ALA A 528 20.59 -3.95 -0.79
CA ALA A 528 21.35 -4.49 0.34
C ALA A 528 20.89 -5.92 0.69
N GLY A 529 21.83 -6.82 0.93
CA GLY A 529 21.59 -8.23 1.27
C GLY A 529 21.26 -9.15 0.08
N THR A 530 21.24 -8.64 -1.16
CA THR A 530 20.92 -9.42 -2.36
C THR A 530 22.08 -9.47 -3.35
N GLY A 531 22.17 -10.54 -4.15
CA GLY A 531 23.11 -10.61 -5.28
C GLY A 531 24.59 -10.47 -4.93
N GLY A 532 24.99 -10.88 -3.71
CA GLY A 532 26.38 -10.75 -3.23
C GLY A 532 26.73 -9.38 -2.64
N SER A 533 25.79 -8.44 -2.62
CA SER A 533 25.89 -7.21 -1.84
C SER A 533 25.73 -7.50 -0.34
N GLY A 534 26.50 -6.77 0.46
CA GLY A 534 26.42 -6.76 1.90
C GLY A 534 25.14 -6.12 2.42
N ILE A 535 25.03 -6.02 3.73
CA ILE A 535 23.89 -5.39 4.41
C ILE A 535 24.27 -3.98 4.85
N ILE A 536 23.27 -3.11 4.97
CA ILE A 536 23.47 -1.78 5.55
C ILE A 536 23.19 -1.88 7.05
N GLU A 537 24.04 -1.27 7.86
CA GLU A 537 23.88 -1.15 9.30
C GLU A 537 23.64 0.32 9.65
N ALA A 538 22.46 0.61 10.22
CA ALA A 538 22.05 1.96 10.55
C ALA A 538 22.87 2.53 11.71
N ALA A 539 23.12 3.84 11.68
CA ALA A 539 23.88 4.56 12.69
C ALA A 539 25.28 3.97 12.95
N THR A 540 25.90 3.41 11.91
CA THR A 540 27.29 2.91 11.98
C THR A 540 28.15 3.56 10.90
N VAL A 541 29.46 3.52 11.09
CA VAL A 541 30.46 3.94 10.09
C VAL A 541 31.59 2.93 10.04
N GLU A 542 32.17 2.75 8.85
CA GLU A 542 33.34 1.89 8.67
C GLU A 542 34.62 2.66 9.00
N ASN A 543 35.37 2.23 10.02
CA ASN A 543 36.67 2.84 10.31
C ASN A 543 37.74 2.40 9.29
N SER A 544 38.89 3.06 9.32
CA SER A 544 40.06 2.64 8.53
C SER A 544 40.42 1.17 8.82
N ASN A 545 40.80 0.42 7.79
CA ASN A 545 41.29 -0.95 7.92
C ASN A 545 42.80 -1.03 8.25
N VAL A 546 43.40 0.10 8.65
CA VAL A 546 44.81 0.21 9.00
C VAL A 546 45.02 -0.16 10.47
N ASP A 547 45.91 -1.12 10.74
CA ASP A 547 46.42 -1.41 12.09
C ASP A 547 47.75 -0.66 12.33
N LEU A 548 47.75 0.23 13.32
CA LEU A 548 48.90 1.05 13.66
C LEU A 548 50.13 0.23 14.09
N ALA A 549 49.93 -0.88 14.80
CA ALA A 549 51.04 -1.72 15.27
C ALA A 549 51.78 -2.36 14.09
N ASP A 550 51.01 -2.89 13.12
CA ASP A 550 51.55 -3.49 11.91
C ASP A 550 52.21 -2.44 11.00
N GLU A 551 51.62 -1.26 10.84
CA GLU A 551 52.22 -0.19 10.05
C GLU A 551 53.56 0.28 10.64
N PHE A 552 53.68 0.44 11.96
CA PHE A 552 54.96 0.79 12.58
C PHE A 552 56.01 -0.31 12.44
N ALA A 553 55.62 -1.58 12.55
CA ALA A 553 56.53 -2.70 12.30
C ALA A 553 57.04 -2.68 10.85
N ASN A 554 56.15 -2.51 9.88
CA ASN A 554 56.49 -2.39 8.46
C ASN A 554 57.36 -1.15 8.17
N LEU A 555 57.13 -0.04 8.87
CA LEU A 555 57.95 1.16 8.75
C LEU A 555 59.39 0.89 9.17
N ILE A 556 59.59 0.20 10.31
CA ILE A 556 60.92 -0.17 10.80
C ILE A 556 61.62 -1.10 9.81
N VAL A 557 60.90 -2.05 9.21
CA VAL A 557 61.45 -2.95 8.19
C VAL A 557 61.86 -2.17 6.93
N SER A 558 60.99 -1.30 6.42
CA SER A 558 61.25 -0.45 5.24
C SER A 558 62.46 0.48 5.46
N GLN A 559 62.56 1.10 6.64
CA GLN A 559 63.69 1.95 7.03
C GLN A 559 65.02 1.17 7.13
N ARG A 560 64.99 -0.04 7.68
CA ARG A 560 66.17 -0.93 7.72
C ARG A 560 66.59 -1.36 6.32
N ALA A 561 65.63 -1.68 5.44
CA ALA A 561 65.90 -2.03 4.05
C ALA A 561 66.49 -0.85 3.25
N PHE A 562 65.95 0.36 3.43
CA PHE A 562 66.49 1.59 2.85
C PHE A 562 67.94 1.84 3.32
N SER A 563 68.20 1.68 4.62
CA SER A 563 69.54 1.84 5.21
C SER A 563 70.54 0.78 4.73
N ALA A 564 70.08 -0.44 4.43
CA ALA A 564 70.91 -1.47 3.82
C ALA A 564 71.25 -1.12 2.37
N ASN A 565 70.27 -0.67 1.58
CA ASN A 565 70.47 -0.25 0.19
C ASN A 565 71.40 0.97 0.07
N SER A 566 71.32 1.94 0.98
CA SER A 566 72.21 3.10 0.98
C SER A 566 73.66 2.73 1.29
N ARG A 567 73.90 1.73 2.15
CA ARG A 567 75.25 1.19 2.38
C ARG A 567 75.84 0.57 1.10
N VAL A 568 75.04 -0.15 0.32
CA VAL A 568 75.49 -0.70 -0.97
C VAL A 568 75.94 0.40 -1.92
N VAL A 569 75.18 1.50 -2.01
CA VAL A 569 75.56 2.66 -2.82
C VAL A 569 76.87 3.28 -2.32
N ASN A 570 76.99 3.52 -1.01
CA ASN A 570 78.21 4.08 -0.43
C ASN A 570 79.44 3.19 -0.68
N THR A 571 79.32 1.87 -0.55
CA THR A 571 80.42 0.94 -0.83
C THR A 571 80.81 0.96 -2.31
N VAL A 572 79.84 1.10 -3.22
CA VAL A 572 80.12 1.28 -4.66
C VAL A 572 80.84 2.61 -4.90
N ASP A 573 80.41 3.69 -4.25
CA ASP A 573 81.05 5.00 -4.35
C ASP A 573 82.50 4.96 -3.84
N GLU A 574 82.75 4.33 -2.69
CA GLU A 574 84.10 4.09 -2.15
C GLU A 574 84.99 3.29 -3.13
N MET A 575 84.46 2.22 -3.72
CA MET A 575 85.19 1.43 -4.73
C MET A 575 85.49 2.24 -6.00
N THR A 576 84.56 3.08 -6.46
CA THR A 576 84.81 3.95 -7.63
C THR A 576 85.82 5.05 -7.31
N ALA A 577 85.83 5.57 -6.09
CA ALA A 577 86.83 6.53 -5.63
C ALA A 577 88.24 5.91 -5.59
N GLN A 578 88.37 4.70 -5.04
CA GLN A 578 89.63 3.94 -5.07
C GLN A 578 90.10 3.64 -6.50
N LEU A 579 89.19 3.27 -7.40
CA LEU A 579 89.51 3.05 -8.81
C LEU A 579 90.00 4.33 -9.51
N LYS A 580 89.44 5.50 -9.19
CA LYS A 580 89.92 6.79 -9.71
C LYS A 580 91.32 7.11 -9.20
N GLN A 581 91.62 6.79 -7.93
CA GLN A 581 92.95 6.99 -7.33
C GLN A 581 94.02 6.08 -7.96
N LEU A 582 93.68 4.86 -8.39
CA LEU A 582 94.60 3.94 -9.07
C LEU A 582 94.93 4.33 -10.52
N LYS A 583 94.19 5.27 -11.11
CA LYS A 583 94.38 5.74 -12.49
C LYS A 583 95.13 7.09 -12.57
N SER A 584 95.37 7.71 -11.41
CA SER A 584 96.34 8.80 -11.21
C SER A 584 97.69 8.22 -10.85
#